data_AF-A0A1Z1VTU1-F1
#
_entry.id   AF-A0A1Z1VTU1-F1
#
_cell.length_a   1.000
_cell.length_b   1.000
_cell.length_c   1.000
_cell.angle_alpha   90.00
_cell.angle_beta   90.00
_cell.angle_gamma   90.00
#
_symmetry.space_group_name_H-M   'P 1'
#
loop_
_entity.id
_entity.type
_entity.pdbx_description
1 polymer ?
#
loop_
_entity_poly.entity_id
_entity_poly.type
_entity_poly.pdbx_seq_one_letter_code
_entity_poly.pdbx_strand_id
1 'polypeptide(L)'
;DQEYIDAIMSDVKWLGFEWAGEVRYASQYFDQLHDWAVELIKAGKAYVDDLTPEQAREYRGTLTEPGKNSPFRERGVEENLDLFARMKAGEFEDGARVLRAKIDMASPNMNLRDPIIYRIRHAHHH
;
A
#
# COMPACT_ATOMS: atom_id res chain seq x y z
N ASP A 1 -17.72 7.47 -10.59
CA ASP A 1 -17.18 7.47 -9.21
C ASP A 1 -17.95 8.39 -8.26
N GLN A 2 -18.19 9.67 -8.57
CA GLN A 2 -19.08 10.53 -7.75
C GLN A 2 -20.50 9.95 -7.61
N GLU A 3 -21.04 9.36 -8.67
CA GLU A 3 -22.33 8.66 -8.66
C GLU A 3 -22.44 7.61 -7.54
N TYR A 4 -21.39 6.83 -7.30
CA TYR A 4 -21.39 5.82 -6.23
C TYR A 4 -21.32 6.46 -4.85
N ILE A 5 -20.55 7.54 -4.70
CA ILE A 5 -20.47 8.31 -3.45
C ILE A 5 -21.87 8.85 -3.10
N ASP A 6 -22.53 9.46 -4.08
CA ASP A 6 -23.86 10.04 -3.91
C ASP A 6 -24.93 8.98 -3.61
N ALA A 7 -24.89 7.84 -4.30
CA ALA A 7 -25.79 6.72 -4.07
C ALA A 7 -25.63 6.14 -2.66
N ILE A 8 -24.38 5.87 -2.22
CA ILE A 8 -24.10 5.36 -0.87
C ILE A 8 -24.59 6.36 0.20
N MET A 9 -24.34 7.65 -0.01
CA MET A 9 -24.82 8.70 0.90
C MET A 9 -26.35 8.76 0.97
N SER A 10 -27.02 8.59 -0.17
CA SER A 10 -28.48 8.53 -0.25
C SER A 10 -29.04 7.33 0.50
N ASP A 11 -28.46 6.14 0.30
CA ASP A 11 -28.91 4.90 0.93
C ASP A 11 -28.75 4.93 2.45
N VAL A 12 -27.63 5.46 2.96
CA VAL A 12 -27.39 5.62 4.41
C VAL A 12 -28.45 6.55 5.04
N LYS A 13 -28.75 7.67 4.37
CA LYS A 13 -29.80 8.60 4.81
C LYS A 13 -31.18 7.97 4.73
N TRP A 14 -31.46 7.20 3.67
CA TRP A 14 -32.73 6.48 3.50
C TRP A 14 -32.96 5.46 4.61
N LEU A 15 -31.91 4.79 5.09
CA LEU A 15 -31.95 3.91 6.26
C LEU A 15 -32.20 4.66 7.59
N GLY A 16 -32.25 6.00 7.58
CA GLY A 16 -32.51 6.83 8.75
C GLY A 16 -31.29 7.11 9.62
N PHE A 17 -30.07 6.89 9.10
CA PHE A 17 -28.83 7.19 9.80
C PHE A 17 -28.22 8.53 9.36
N GLU A 18 -27.56 9.19 10.32
CA GLU A 18 -26.77 10.39 10.09
C GLU A 18 -25.32 10.13 10.50
N TRP A 19 -24.37 10.61 9.72
CA TRP A 19 -22.95 10.55 10.06
C TRP A 19 -22.54 11.76 10.90
N ALA A 20 -21.50 11.59 11.71
CA ALA A 20 -20.98 12.66 12.54
C ALA A 20 -20.14 13.66 11.70
N GLY A 21 -20.61 14.89 11.59
CA GLY A 21 -19.91 15.97 10.91
C GLY A 21 -19.89 15.82 9.40
N GLU A 22 -18.75 16.16 8.77
CA GLU A 22 -18.59 16.08 7.32
C GLU A 22 -18.22 14.67 6.84
N VAL A 23 -18.60 14.36 5.60
CA VAL A 23 -18.17 13.13 4.90
C VAL A 23 -16.65 13.12 4.84
N ARG A 24 -16.05 11.99 5.22
CA ARG A 24 -14.61 11.80 5.20
C ARG A 24 -14.22 10.95 4.01
N TYR A 25 -13.16 11.38 3.34
CA TYR A 25 -12.56 10.63 2.24
C TYR A 25 -11.18 10.16 2.65
N ALA A 26 -10.84 8.91 2.35
CA ALA A 26 -9.48 8.41 2.58
C ALA A 26 -8.42 9.27 1.86
N SER A 27 -8.80 9.85 0.71
CA SER A 27 -7.96 10.77 -0.07
C SER A 27 -7.56 12.04 0.67
N GLN A 28 -8.37 12.52 1.63
CA GLN A 28 -8.02 13.66 2.49
C GLN A 28 -6.78 13.37 3.36
N TYR A 29 -6.41 12.10 3.52
CA TYR A 29 -5.28 11.66 4.34
C TYR A 29 -4.10 11.16 3.50
N PHE A 30 -4.08 11.36 2.18
CA PHE A 30 -2.98 10.84 1.34
C PHE A 30 -1.62 11.39 1.73
N ASP A 31 -1.53 12.69 2.06
CA ASP A 31 -0.27 13.28 2.54
C ASP A 31 0.15 12.65 3.88
N GLN A 32 -0.80 12.47 4.81
CA GLN A 32 -0.53 11.85 6.10
C GLN A 32 -0.07 10.38 5.96
N LEU A 33 -0.72 9.60 5.08
CA LEU A 33 -0.35 8.22 4.79
C LEU A 33 1.05 8.15 4.17
N HIS A 34 1.40 9.11 3.31
CA HIS A 34 2.71 9.20 2.70
C HIS A 34 3.78 9.51 3.75
N ASP A 35 3.51 10.44 4.66
CA ASP A 35 4.44 10.78 5.75
C ASP A 35 4.67 9.58 6.68
N TRP A 36 3.62 8.82 7.01
CA TRP A 36 3.78 7.58 7.76
C TRP A 36 4.57 6.51 7.00
N ALA A 37 4.41 6.40 5.68
CA ALA A 37 5.23 5.50 4.88
C ALA A 37 6.71 5.90 4.94
N VAL A 38 7.03 7.19 4.85
CA VAL A 38 8.40 7.71 5.02
C VAL A 38 8.94 7.38 6.42
N GLU A 39 8.16 7.55 7.48
CA GLU A 39 8.57 7.18 8.84
C GLU A 39 8.81 5.68 9.01
N LEU A 40 7.98 4.84 8.38
CA LEU A 40 8.21 3.39 8.37
C LEU A 40 9.51 3.01 7.65
N ILE A 41 9.83 3.67 6.53
CA ILE A 41 11.10 3.47 5.81
C ILE A 41 12.28 3.86 6.71
N LYS A 42 12.24 5.05 7.33
CA LYS A 42 13.29 5.51 8.26
C LYS A 42 13.49 4.56 9.44
N ALA A 43 12.42 3.96 9.93
CA ALA A 43 12.47 2.96 11.00
C ALA A 43 12.93 1.56 10.54
N GLY A 44 13.24 1.38 9.25
CA GLY A 44 13.60 0.07 8.67
C GLY A 44 12.42 -0.91 8.59
N LYS A 45 11.19 -0.41 8.74
CA LYS A 45 9.93 -1.18 8.78
C LYS A 45 9.17 -1.17 7.46
N ALA A 46 9.72 -0.54 6.42
CA ALA A 46 9.20 -0.63 5.06
C ALA A 46 10.36 -0.58 4.05
N TYR A 47 10.15 -1.19 2.88
CA TYR A 47 11.11 -1.21 1.79
C TYR A 47 10.40 -1.23 0.44
N VAL A 48 11.06 -0.70 -0.59
CA VAL A 48 10.61 -0.77 -1.98
C VAL A 48 11.01 -2.12 -2.54
N ASP A 49 10.05 -2.81 -3.15
CA ASP A 49 10.22 -4.13 -3.74
C ASP A 49 10.03 -4.07 -5.25
N ASP A 50 10.97 -4.66 -5.98
CA ASP A 50 11.02 -4.68 -7.46
C ASP A 50 10.57 -6.05 -8.01
N LEU A 51 10.12 -6.98 -7.16
CA LEU A 51 9.56 -8.25 -7.61
C LEU A 51 8.31 -8.01 -8.47
N THR A 52 8.21 -8.71 -9.59
CA THR A 52 6.99 -8.70 -10.40
C THR A 52 5.81 -9.27 -9.60
N PRO A 53 4.55 -9.00 -9.97
CA PRO A 53 3.38 -9.58 -9.30
C PRO A 53 3.43 -11.12 -9.20
N GLU A 54 3.96 -11.79 -10.22
CA GLU A 54 4.14 -13.24 -10.27
C GLU A 54 5.19 -13.69 -9.26
N GLN A 55 6.36 -13.06 -9.28
CA GLN A 55 7.43 -13.36 -8.32
C GLN A 55 6.97 -13.06 -6.88
N ALA A 56 6.29 -11.94 -6.64
CA ALA A 56 5.72 -11.60 -5.35
C ALA A 56 4.79 -12.68 -4.81
N ARG A 57 3.99 -13.31 -5.67
CA ARG A 57 3.11 -14.43 -5.30
C ARG A 57 3.91 -15.68 -4.94
N GLU A 58 4.95 -16.01 -5.71
CA GLU A 58 5.85 -17.13 -5.41
C GLU A 58 6.59 -16.94 -4.09
N TYR A 59 7.08 -15.72 -3.83
CA TYR A 59 7.81 -15.37 -2.61
C TYR A 59 6.90 -15.35 -1.38
N ARG A 60 5.59 -15.12 -1.55
CA ARG A 60 4.62 -15.13 -0.44
C ARG A 60 4.42 -16.53 0.16
N GLY A 61 4.75 -17.59 -0.58
CA GLY A 61 4.48 -18.97 -0.18
C GLY A 61 2.99 -19.31 -0.25
N THR A 62 2.58 -20.35 0.49
CA THR A 62 1.21 -20.88 0.48
C THR A 62 0.61 -20.90 1.89
N LEU A 63 -0.59 -21.47 2.04
CA LEU A 63 -1.20 -21.70 3.36
C LEU A 63 -0.41 -22.71 4.20
N THR A 64 0.39 -23.58 3.56
CA THR A 64 1.16 -24.64 4.23
C THR A 64 2.67 -24.39 4.20
N GLU A 65 3.17 -23.56 3.27
CA GLU A 65 4.59 -23.25 3.13
C GLU A 65 4.86 -21.78 3.48
N PRO A 66 5.91 -21.49 4.28
CA PRO A 66 6.28 -20.12 4.61
C PRO A 66 6.74 -19.35 3.36
N GLY A 67 6.61 -18.03 3.39
CA GLY A 67 7.20 -17.17 2.39
C GLY A 67 8.72 -17.05 2.55
N LYS A 68 9.36 -16.47 1.55
CA LYS A 68 10.79 -16.16 1.53
C LYS A 68 11.00 -14.65 1.35
N ASN A 69 12.04 -14.13 1.98
CA ASN A 69 12.38 -12.71 1.86
C ASN A 69 12.71 -12.35 0.41
N SER A 70 12.19 -11.20 -0.05
CA SER A 70 12.61 -10.59 -1.31
C SER A 70 14.11 -10.28 -1.27
N PRO A 71 14.85 -10.41 -2.39
CA PRO A 71 16.24 -9.95 -2.46
C PRO A 71 16.38 -8.44 -2.20
N PHE A 72 15.30 -7.67 -2.37
CA PHE A 72 15.26 -6.22 -2.14
C PHE A 72 14.90 -5.84 -0.70
N ARG A 73 14.62 -6.83 0.17
CA ARG A 73 14.13 -6.59 1.55
C ARG A 73 15.12 -5.84 2.43
N GLU A 74 16.42 -6.04 2.20
CA GLU A 74 17.49 -5.45 3.01
C GLU A 74 18.16 -4.23 2.35
N ARG A 75 17.47 -3.57 1.43
CA ARG A 75 17.85 -2.24 0.92
C ARG A 75 18.06 -1.24 2.06
N GLY A 76 19.01 -0.34 1.88
CA GLY A 76 19.29 0.73 2.83
C GLY A 76 18.13 1.72 2.96
N VAL A 77 18.07 2.45 4.08
CA VAL A 77 17.04 3.47 4.30
C VAL A 77 17.08 4.54 3.21
N GLU A 78 18.28 5.03 2.86
CA GLU A 78 18.47 6.06 1.83
C GLU A 78 17.99 5.62 0.44
N GLU A 79 18.33 4.40 0.05
CA GLU A 79 17.87 3.80 -1.23
C GLU A 79 16.34 3.68 -1.27
N ASN A 80 15.71 3.23 -0.18
CA ASN A 80 14.26 3.11 -0.13
C ASN A 80 13.57 4.48 -0.20
N LEU A 81 14.13 5.51 0.44
CA LEU A 81 13.60 6.88 0.38
C LEU A 81 13.69 7.46 -1.03
N ASP A 82 14.82 7.29 -1.71
CA ASP A 82 14.99 7.71 -3.11
C ASP A 82 13.97 7.02 -4.02
N LEU A 83 13.92 5.68 -3.98
CA LEU A 83 13.01 4.90 -4.81
C LEU A 83 11.55 5.26 -4.55
N PHE A 84 11.15 5.43 -3.29
CA PHE A 84 9.77 5.79 -2.95
C PHE A 84 9.40 7.21 -3.43
N ALA A 85 10.33 8.16 -3.36
CA ALA A 85 10.12 9.50 -3.92
C ALA A 85 9.91 9.45 -5.44
N ARG A 86 10.69 8.64 -6.14
CA ARG A 86 10.59 8.45 -7.61
C ARG A 86 9.32 7.71 -8.02
N MET A 87 8.84 6.76 -7.19
CA MET A 87 7.52 6.14 -7.35
C MET A 87 6.40 7.20 -7.29
N LYS A 88 6.47 8.13 -6.33
CA LYS A 88 5.49 9.24 -6.22
C LYS A 88 5.59 10.22 -7.38
N ALA A 89 6.79 10.45 -7.92
CA ALA A 89 7.03 11.31 -9.07
C ALA A 89 6.55 10.72 -10.41
N GLY A 90 6.13 9.44 -10.44
CA GLY A 90 5.65 8.78 -11.65
C GLY A 90 6.77 8.31 -12.58
N GLU A 91 7.99 8.09 -12.06
CA GLU A 91 9.14 7.67 -12.87
C GLU A 91 9.12 6.19 -13.30
N PHE A 92 8.18 5.40 -12.79
CA PHE A 92 8.10 3.97 -13.04
C PHE A 92 6.71 3.57 -13.48
N GLU A 93 6.61 2.59 -14.37
CA GLU A 93 5.34 2.05 -14.86
C GLU A 93 4.49 1.37 -13.76
N ASP A 94 3.21 1.20 -14.04
CA ASP A 94 2.28 0.47 -13.17
C ASP A 94 2.80 -0.95 -12.90
N GLY A 95 2.87 -1.31 -11.60
CA GLY A 95 3.34 -2.62 -11.17
C GLY A 95 4.86 -2.83 -11.22
N ALA A 96 5.64 -1.85 -11.68
CA ALA A 96 7.11 -1.96 -11.71
C ALA A 96 7.72 -2.00 -10.30
N ARG A 97 7.12 -1.28 -9.35
CA ARG A 97 7.56 -1.22 -7.94
C ARG A 97 6.39 -1.06 -6.99
N VAL A 98 6.57 -1.57 -5.77
CA VAL A 98 5.64 -1.43 -4.66
C VAL A 98 6.38 -1.10 -3.37
N LEU A 99 5.75 -0.37 -2.45
CA LEU A 99 6.26 -0.24 -1.08
C LEU A 99 5.60 -1.33 -0.23
N ARG A 100 6.41 -2.09 0.50
CA ARG A 100 5.96 -3.12 1.43
C ARG A 100 6.31 -2.77 2.86
N ALA A 101 5.44 -3.15 3.80
CA ALA A 101 5.83 -3.23 5.19
C ALA A 101 6.78 -4.42 5.40
N LYS A 102 7.82 -4.24 6.22
CA LYS A 102 8.76 -5.28 6.63
C LYS A 102 8.25 -5.90 7.93
N ILE A 103 7.62 -7.07 7.84
CA ILE A 103 6.99 -7.76 8.98
C ILE A 103 7.62 -9.16 9.10
N ASP A 104 6.92 -10.21 8.66
CA ASP A 104 7.38 -11.59 8.79
C ASP A 104 6.88 -12.46 7.64
N MET A 105 7.80 -12.84 6.75
CA MET A 105 7.50 -13.72 5.62
C MET A 105 7.13 -15.15 6.02
N ALA A 106 7.47 -15.59 7.23
CA ALA A 106 7.13 -16.90 7.76
C ALA A 106 5.83 -16.91 8.58
N SER A 107 5.16 -15.77 8.76
CA SER A 107 3.95 -15.67 9.57
C SER A 107 2.86 -16.65 9.08
N PRO A 108 2.13 -17.32 10.00
CA PRO A 108 0.98 -18.15 9.65
C PRO A 108 -0.19 -17.31 9.07
N ASN A 109 -0.26 -16.03 9.44
CA ASN A 109 -1.19 -15.08 8.83
C ASN A 109 -0.56 -14.51 7.55
N MET A 110 -1.10 -14.86 6.39
CA MET A 110 -0.62 -14.40 5.08
C MET A 110 -0.64 -12.87 4.92
N ASN A 111 -1.52 -12.16 5.65
CA ASN A 111 -1.59 -10.70 5.59
C ASN A 111 -0.39 -10.02 6.26
N LEU A 112 0.33 -10.73 7.11
CA LEU A 112 1.56 -10.24 7.76
C LEU A 112 2.84 -10.59 6.99
N ARG A 113 2.71 -11.26 5.83
CA ARG A 113 3.84 -11.59 4.95
C ARG A 113 4.14 -10.41 4.02
N ASP A 114 4.90 -9.46 4.55
CA ASP A 114 5.31 -8.20 3.92
C ASP A 114 4.23 -7.58 2.99
N PRO A 115 3.11 -7.11 3.56
CA PRO A 115 1.99 -6.58 2.80
C PRO A 115 2.39 -5.30 2.05
N ILE A 116 1.79 -5.13 0.86
CA ILE A 116 1.94 -3.92 0.05
C ILE A 116 1.15 -2.79 0.71
N ILE A 117 1.81 -1.66 0.92
CA ILE A 117 1.23 -0.44 1.48
C ILE A 117 1.13 0.69 0.45
N TYR A 118 1.96 0.69 -0.60
CA TYR A 118 1.79 1.56 -1.78
C TYR A 118 2.04 0.79 -3.08
N ARG A 119 1.28 1.13 -4.12
CA ARG A 119 1.48 0.68 -5.50
C ARG A 119 1.37 1.85 -6.45
N ILE A 120 2.08 1.79 -7.56
CA ILE A 120 1.96 2.77 -8.64
C ILE A 120 0.69 2.48 -9.43
N ARG A 121 -0.06 3.54 -9.74
CA ARG A 121 -1.23 3.50 -10.61
C ARG A 121 -1.40 4.84 -11.31
N HIS A 122 -1.17 4.89 -12.62
CA HIS A 122 -1.43 6.06 -13.44
C HIS A 122 -2.93 6.15 -13.79
N ALA A 123 -3.71 6.66 -12.85
CA ALA A 123 -5.14 6.90 -13.03
C ALA A 123 -5.56 8.20 -12.35
N HIS A 124 -6.54 8.89 -12.94
CA HIS A 124 -7.13 10.06 -12.30
C HIS A 124 -7.91 9.66 -11.05
N HIS A 125 -7.62 10.34 -9.94
CA HIS A 125 -8.47 10.27 -8.76
C HIS A 125 -9.75 11.11 -9.01
N HIS A 126 -10.89 10.61 -8.54
CA HIS A 126 -12.18 11.30 -8.64
C HIS A 126 -12.28 12.49 -7.69
#